data_AF-A0A915L246-F1
#
_entry.id   AF-A0A915L246-F1
#
_cell.length_a   1.000
_cell.length_b   1.000
_cell.length_c   1.000
_cell.angle_alpha   90.00
_cell.angle_beta   90.00
_cell.angle_gamma   90.00
#
_symmetry.space_group_name_H-M   'P 1'
#
loop_
_entity.id
_entity.type
_entity.pdbx_description
1 polymer ?
#
loop_
_entity_poly.entity_id
_entity_poly.type
_entity_poly.pdbx_seq_one_letter_code
_entity_poly.pdbx_strand_id
1 'polypeptide(L)'
;MINPKEQSRVLSFFEQLKSSPTGWQKCIEVISLNSVDDQLKFFALQVIENYLKTQYPALSVEHSERLIVRGFVHHWLHQIDGKTKISTSYFLKNKIAQLFCLIFLADFPFK
;
A
#
# COMPACT_ATOMS: atom_id res chain seq x y z
N MET A 1 23.65 3.77 -11.67
CA MET A 1 23.57 2.31 -11.46
C MET A 1 23.48 2.09 -9.95
N ILE A 2 22.39 1.52 -9.45
CA ILE A 2 22.19 1.26 -8.01
C ILE A 2 23.09 0.08 -7.61
N ASN A 3 23.80 0.19 -6.49
CA ASN A 3 24.71 -0.84 -6.01
C ASN A 3 23.94 -2.14 -5.65
N PRO A 4 24.33 -3.33 -6.14
CA PRO A 4 23.66 -4.60 -5.83
C PRO A 4 23.51 -4.88 -4.32
N LYS A 5 24.47 -4.41 -3.51
CA LYS A 5 24.41 -4.55 -2.03
C LYS A 5 23.34 -3.66 -1.41
N GLU A 6 23.12 -2.47 -1.96
CA GLU A 6 22.05 -1.57 -1.52
C GLU A 6 20.68 -2.13 -1.92
N GLN A 7 20.55 -2.70 -3.12
CA GLN A 7 19.33 -3.39 -3.54
C GLN A 7 18.99 -4.57 -2.63
N SER A 8 19.97 -5.43 -2.30
CA SER A 8 19.75 -6.56 -1.39
C SER A 8 19.32 -6.11 0.01
N ARG A 9 19.84 -4.98 0.50
CA ARG A 9 19.49 -4.43 1.82
C ARG A 9 18.09 -3.82 1.82
N VAL A 10 17.69 -3.17 0.74
CA VAL A 10 16.33 -2.64 0.57
C VAL A 10 15.33 -3.78 0.51
N LEU A 11 15.61 -4.85 -0.25
CA LEU A 11 14.76 -6.05 -0.31
C LEU A 11 14.61 -6.71 1.06
N SER A 12 15.69 -6.90 1.81
CA SER A 12 15.61 -7.52 3.14
C SER A 12 14.82 -6.66 4.14
N PHE A 13 14.94 -5.34 4.05
CA PHE A 13 14.13 -4.41 4.85
C PHE A 13 12.63 -4.54 4.52
N PHE A 14 12.27 -4.69 3.24
CA PHE A 14 10.87 -4.90 2.86
C PHE A 14 10.31 -6.25 3.32
N GLU A 15 11.10 -7.31 3.27
CA GLU A 15 10.69 -8.61 3.84
C GLU A 15 10.46 -8.51 5.35
N GLN A 16 11.31 -7.76 6.07
CA GLN A 16 11.07 -7.46 7.49
C GLN A 16 9.76 -6.68 7.69
N LEU A 17 9.46 -5.69 6.84
CA LEU A 17 8.19 -4.97 6.91
C LEU A 17 6.98 -5.87 6.64
N LYS A 18 7.05 -6.84 5.73
CA LYS A 18 5.98 -7.82 5.50
C LYS A 18 5.72 -8.70 6.72
N SER A 19 6.76 -9.06 7.45
CA SER A 19 6.65 -9.85 8.69
C SER A 19 6.21 -9.02 9.89
N SER A 20 6.27 -7.69 9.80
CA SER A 20 5.87 -6.80 10.89
C SER A 20 4.35 -6.61 10.92
N PRO A 21 3.68 -6.79 12.08
CA PRO A 21 2.23 -6.57 12.20
C PRO A 21 1.78 -5.17 11.76
N THR A 22 2.62 -4.16 11.95
CA THR A 22 2.32 -2.75 11.62
C THR A 22 3.12 -2.23 10.43
N GLY A 23 3.87 -3.09 9.75
CA GLY A 23 4.74 -2.68 8.63
C GLY A 23 3.96 -2.06 7.47
N TRP A 24 2.77 -2.58 7.20
CA TRP A 24 1.88 -2.06 6.15
C TRP A 24 1.39 -0.62 6.44
N GLN A 25 1.19 -0.25 7.70
CA GLN A 25 0.75 1.09 8.09
C GLN A 25 1.84 2.12 7.76
N LYS A 26 3.10 1.81 8.09
CA LYS A 26 4.26 2.64 7.70
C LYS A 26 4.37 2.76 6.18
N CYS A 27 4.07 1.69 5.44
CA CYS A 27 4.07 1.73 3.99
C CYS A 27 3.02 2.67 3.40
N ILE A 28 1.86 2.87 4.07
CA ILE A 28 0.86 3.87 3.66
C ILE A 28 1.43 5.29 3.77
N GLU A 29 2.20 5.57 4.81
CA GLU A 29 2.84 6.88 4.96
C GLU A 29 3.91 7.10 3.87
N VAL A 30 4.74 6.08 3.61
CA VAL A 30 5.83 6.14 2.62
C VAL A 30 5.31 6.47 1.21
N ILE A 31 4.21 5.87 0.78
CA ILE A 31 3.67 6.09 -0.57
C ILE A 31 3.11 7.50 -0.77
N SER A 32 2.74 8.20 0.31
CA SER A 32 2.26 9.58 0.27
C SER A 32 3.41 10.61 0.21
N LEU A 33 4.67 10.20 0.39
CA LEU A 33 5.83 11.09 0.32
C LEU A 33 6.23 11.38 -1.13
N ASN A 34 6.28 12.66 -1.49
CA ASN A 34 6.76 13.09 -2.81
C ASN A 34 8.28 12.90 -3.00
N SER A 35 9.05 12.85 -1.91
CA SER A 35 10.50 12.66 -1.93
C SER A 35 10.95 11.23 -2.19
N VAL A 36 10.01 10.27 -2.16
CA VAL A 36 10.29 8.85 -2.33
C VAL A 36 10.15 8.46 -3.80
N ASP A 37 11.11 7.71 -4.31
CA ASP A 37 11.10 7.21 -5.69
C ASP A 37 10.00 6.17 -5.93
N ASP A 38 9.58 6.07 -7.19
CA ASP A 38 8.46 5.21 -7.56
C ASP A 38 8.74 3.71 -7.36
N GLN A 39 10.01 3.26 -7.37
CA GLN A 39 10.33 1.86 -7.10
C GLN A 39 10.12 1.54 -5.62
N LEU A 40 10.57 2.43 -4.72
CA LEU A 40 10.35 2.27 -3.29
C LEU A 40 8.86 2.34 -2.94
N LYS A 41 8.10 3.23 -3.58
CA LYS A 41 6.62 3.25 -3.46
C LYS A 41 6.00 1.93 -3.91
N PHE A 42 6.48 1.34 -5.00
CA PHE A 42 5.97 0.07 -5.48
C PHE A 42 6.23 -1.06 -4.49
N PHE A 43 7.42 -1.13 -3.90
CA PHE A 43 7.72 -2.11 -2.86
C PHE A 43 6.85 -1.90 -1.61
N ALA A 44 6.63 -0.65 -1.18
CA ALA A 44 5.70 -0.34 -0.10
C ALA A 44 4.27 -0.82 -0.42
N LEU A 45 3.79 -0.64 -1.66
CA LEU A 45 2.51 -1.18 -2.11
C LEU A 45 2.47 -2.72 -2.09
N GLN A 46 3.59 -3.41 -2.31
CA GLN A 46 3.66 -4.88 -2.17
C GLN A 46 3.53 -5.33 -0.71
N VAL A 47 4.05 -4.56 0.25
CA VAL A 47 3.84 -4.86 1.69
C VAL A 47 2.35 -4.71 2.05
N ILE A 48 1.72 -3.64 1.57
CA ILE A 48 0.27 -3.41 1.77
C ILE A 48 -0.54 -4.54 1.11
N GLU A 49 -0.18 -4.96 -0.10
CA GLU A 49 -0.80 -6.10 -0.78
C GLU A 49 -0.75 -7.39 0.06
N ASN A 50 0.42 -7.70 0.63
CA ASN A 50 0.58 -8.89 1.47
C ASN A 50 -0.37 -8.86 2.67
N TYR A 51 -0.45 -7.72 3.36
CA TYR A 51 -1.40 -7.53 4.46
C TYR A 51 -2.86 -7.69 4.01
N LEU A 52 -3.25 -7.05 2.90
CA LEU A 52 -4.61 -7.12 2.36
C LEU A 52 -5.03 -8.53 1.95
N LYS A 53 -4.07 -9.40 1.58
CA LYS A 53 -4.33 -10.80 1.23
C LYS A 53 -4.35 -11.75 2.42
N THR A 54 -3.58 -11.47 3.47
CA THR A 54 -3.29 -12.45 4.53
C THR A 54 -3.97 -12.14 5.86
N GLN A 55 -4.04 -10.87 6.25
CA GLN A 55 -4.51 -10.47 7.58
C GLN A 55 -5.84 -9.72 7.50
N TYR A 56 -5.95 -8.76 6.58
CA TYR A 56 -7.15 -7.92 6.42
C TYR A 56 -8.47 -8.70 6.32
N PRO A 57 -8.57 -9.79 5.53
CA PRO A 57 -9.85 -10.50 5.37
C PRO A 57 -10.33 -11.22 6.64
N ALA A 58 -9.42 -11.48 7.59
CA ALA A 58 -9.74 -12.17 8.85
C ALA A 58 -10.21 -11.21 9.95
N LEU A 59 -10.09 -9.90 9.75
CA LEU A 59 -10.50 -8.90 10.72
C LEU A 59 -12.02 -8.83 10.85
N SER A 60 -12.52 -8.60 12.07
CA SER A 60 -13.93 -8.26 12.27
C SER A 60 -14.27 -6.93 11.58
N VAL A 61 -15.56 -6.71 11.32
CA VAL A 61 -16.05 -5.51 10.61
C VAL A 61 -15.74 -4.23 11.40
N GLU A 62 -15.72 -4.32 12.73
CA GLU A 62 -15.48 -3.21 13.66
C GLU A 62 -13.99 -2.99 13.96
N HIS A 63 -13.10 -3.81 13.41
CA HIS A 63 -11.67 -3.71 13.71
C HIS A 63 -11.11 -2.36 13.23
N SER A 64 -10.36 -1.67 14.11
CA SER A 64 -9.87 -0.32 13.85
C SER A 64 -9.00 -0.21 12.59
N GLU A 65 -8.27 -1.27 12.23
CA GLU A 65 -7.47 -1.30 11.01
C GLU A 65 -8.32 -1.22 9.73
N ARG A 66 -9.60 -1.62 9.76
CA ARG A 66 -10.52 -1.40 8.63
C ARG A 66 -10.77 0.08 8.39
N LEU A 67 -10.80 0.90 9.44
CA LEU A 67 -10.91 2.35 9.31
C LEU A 67 -9.66 2.95 8.65
N ILE A 68 -8.47 2.45 9.00
CA ILE A 68 -7.20 2.88 8.39
C ILE A 68 -7.21 2.57 6.89
N VAL A 69 -7.61 1.35 6.50
CA VAL A 69 -7.70 0.95 5.09
C VAL A 69 -8.72 1.81 4.32
N ARG A 70 -9.88 2.10 4.90
CA ARG A 70 -10.87 3.02 4.31
C ARG A 70 -10.30 4.44 4.13
N GLY A 71 -9.56 4.93 5.13
CA GLY A 71 -8.86 6.22 5.06
C GLY A 71 -7.84 6.26 3.92
N PHE A 72 -7.06 5.18 3.74
CA PHE A 72 -6.14 5.02 2.63
C PHE A 72 -6.86 5.09 1.26
N VAL A 73 -7.97 4.38 1.08
CA VAL A 73 -8.77 4.43 -0.16
C VAL A 73 -9.26 5.85 -0.43
N HIS A 74 -9.84 6.50 0.58
CA HIS A 74 -10.37 7.86 0.46
C HIS A 74 -9.28 8.86 0.06
N HIS A 75 -8.11 8.78 0.71
CA HIS A 75 -6.96 9.63 0.39
C HIS A 75 -6.54 9.47 -1.08
N TRP A 76 -6.41 8.23 -1.56
CA TRP A 76 -5.95 7.97 -2.92
C TRP A 76 -6.98 8.32 -4.00
N LEU A 77 -8.28 8.13 -3.74
CA LEU A 77 -9.33 8.59 -4.65
C LEU A 77 -9.28 10.12 -4.80
N HIS A 78 -9.09 10.86 -3.71
CA HIS A 78 -8.95 12.32 -3.74
C HIS A 78 -7.74 12.79 -4.56
N GLN A 79 -6.64 12.03 -4.56
CA GLN A 79 -5.46 12.35 -5.36
C GLN A 79 -5.66 12.07 -6.85
N ILE A 80 -6.58 11.17 -7.21
CA ILE A 80 -6.89 10.82 -8.60
C ILE A 80 -7.90 11.81 -9.22
N ASP A 81 -8.87 12.29 -8.43
CA ASP A 81 -10.04 13.06 -8.92
C ASP A 81 -9.77 14.55 -9.23
N GLY A 82 -8.55 15.04 -8.99
CA GLY A 82 -8.08 16.26 -9.65
C GLY A 82 -7.86 17.47 -8.74
N LYS A 83 -6.63 17.96 -8.85
CA LYS A 83 -6.12 19.35 -8.74
C LYS A 83 -4.62 19.34 -8.47
N THR A 84 -4.12 18.26 -7.89
CA THR A 84 -2.71 17.98 -7.68
C THR A 84 -2.11 17.27 -8.90
N LYS A 85 -1.25 17.96 -9.67
CA LYS A 85 -0.42 17.37 -10.74
C LYS A 85 0.68 16.47 -10.15
N ILE A 86 0.35 15.53 -9.27
CA ILE A 86 1.34 14.55 -8.82
C ILE A 86 1.49 13.57 -9.98
N SER A 87 2.65 13.62 -10.66
CA SER A 87 3.02 12.73 -11.75
C SER A 87 3.29 11.33 -11.19
N THR A 88 2.25 10.65 -10.72
CA THR A 88 2.35 9.25 -10.32
C THR A 88 2.45 8.41 -11.58
N SER A 89 3.51 7.60 -11.71
CA SER A 89 3.69 6.70 -12.83
C SER A 89 2.49 5.76 -13.01
N TYR A 90 2.15 5.44 -14.27
CA TYR A 90 1.00 4.59 -14.59
C TYR A 90 1.02 3.25 -13.87
N PHE A 91 2.18 2.63 -13.71
CA PHE A 91 2.30 1.33 -13.04
C PHE A 91 1.94 1.40 -11.54
N LEU A 92 2.22 2.51 -10.85
CA LEU A 92 1.79 2.73 -9.46
C LEU A 92 0.27 2.89 -9.37
N LYS A 93 -0.33 3.66 -10.28
CA LYS A 93 -1.79 3.80 -10.35
C LYS A 93 -2.47 2.45 -10.54
N ASN A 94 -1.98 1.64 -11.48
CA ASN A 94 -2.48 0.29 -11.71
C ASN A 94 -2.32 -0.60 -10.46
N LYS A 95 -1.19 -0.47 -9.76
CA LYS A 95 -0.96 -1.22 -8.52
C LYS A 95 -1.96 -0.83 -7.44
N ILE A 96 -2.24 0.46 -7.26
CA ILE A 96 -3.21 0.96 -6.29
C ILE A 96 -4.63 0.50 -6.64
N ALA A 97 -5.01 0.57 -7.92
CA ALA A 97 -6.30 0.05 -8.39
C ALA A 97 -6.46 -1.45 -8.08
N GLN A 98 -5.40 -2.24 -8.26
CA GLN A 98 -5.38 -3.65 -7.86
C GLN A 98 -5.64 -3.81 -6.34
N LEU A 99 -5.03 -2.98 -5.49
CA LEU A 99 -5.26 -3.02 -4.04
C LEU A 99 -6.72 -2.68 -3.69
N PHE A 100 -7.32 -1.71 -4.39
CA PHE A 100 -8.73 -1.38 -4.19
C PHE A 100 -9.65 -2.56 -4.52
N CYS A 101 -9.34 -3.32 -5.58
CA CYS A 101 -10.06 -4.56 -5.87
C CYS A 101 -9.94 -5.58 -4.73
N LEU A 102 -8.75 -5.75 -4.13
CA LEU A 102 -8.56 -6.66 -3.00
C LEU A 102 -9.38 -6.25 -1.77
N ILE A 103 -9.39 -4.94 -1.45
CA ILE A 103 -10.19 -4.39 -0.35
C ILE A 103 -11.68 -4.66 -0.61
N PHE A 104 -12.16 -4.36 -1.82
CA PHE A 104 -13.56 -4.57 -2.17
C PHE A 104 -13.97 -6.04 -2.10
N LEU A 105 -13.12 -6.96 -2.56
CA LEU A 105 -13.35 -8.40 -2.45
C LEU A 105 -13.41 -8.90 -1.01
N ALA A 106 -12.68 -8.26 -0.09
CA ALA A 106 -12.70 -8.61 1.33
C ALA A 106 -13.92 -8.02 2.07
N ASP A 107 -14.46 -6.89 1.60
CA ASP A 107 -15.54 -6.15 2.27
C ASP A 107 -16.94 -6.48 1.72
N PHE A 108 -17.07 -6.89 0.45
CA PHE A 108 -18.35 -7.16 -0.22
C PHE A 108 -18.61 -8.68 -0.42
N PRO A 109 -19.85 -9.21 -0.28
CA PRO A 109 -21.14 -8.53 -0.09
C PRO A 109 -21.53 -8.34 1.39
N PHE A 110 -20.57 -8.16 2.30
CA PHE A 110 -20.66 -8.39 3.75
C PHE A 110 -20.69 -9.89 4.11
N LYS A 111 -19.79 -10.28 5.02
CA LYS A 111 -19.91 -11.47 5.87
C LYS A 111 -20.44 -11.04 7.22
#